data_AF-J1ELN0-F1
#
_entry.id   AF-J1ELN0-F1
#
_cell.length_a   1.000
_cell.length_b   1.000
_cell.length_c   1.000
_cell.angle_alpha   90.00
_cell.angle_beta   90.00
_cell.angle_gamma   90.00
#
_symmetry.space_group_name_H-M   'P 1'
#
loop_
_entity.id
_entity.type
_entity.pdbx_description
1 polymer ?
#
loop_
_entity_poly.entity_id
_entity_poly.type
_entity_poly.pdbx_seq_one_letter_code
_entity_poly.pdbx_strand_id
1 'polypeptide(L)'
;MKLHQYFVWLLLLFPVQAFATRERQSLEAFDRESLVVKAIYFNKSRGYSYAVVRDPGGYIHRAYRGDYLGKDFGRIVEISRKKGVRALEAVQDADGEWVQREVWIPFEKRLGSAHDVAGRDHAAMISHALLILGLLFPLISWLTLAGSWWTARRSGGHSSPVLVPFVGPLVLTWWLWQQGAQGWVFALPWVLDIGTVMFLCVLPRLVAAEWRTSRFTCVLALTGSQVVAQVRISLHSGGHYHLKKRWTRAPGELGTIALSESGTYVQGAAGSLELRCHAGKVRRLALDADHGYLVSDPGDPGDWSLDGWRLQASEARSL
;
A
#
# COMPACT_ATOMS: atom_id res chain seq x y z
N MET A 1 11.49 78.28 -22.76
CA MET A 1 11.00 77.65 -24.00
C MET A 1 10.12 76.46 -23.60
N LYS A 2 8.81 76.64 -23.72
CA LYS A 2 7.75 75.77 -23.17
C LYS A 2 7.59 74.49 -24.01
N LEU A 3 8.46 73.50 -23.85
CA LEU A 3 8.31 72.20 -24.54
C LEU A 3 8.15 70.99 -23.61
N HIS A 4 8.36 71.14 -22.30
CA HIS A 4 8.20 70.03 -21.34
C HIS A 4 6.79 69.92 -20.74
N GLN A 5 5.99 70.98 -20.83
CA GLN A 5 4.67 71.04 -20.20
C GLN A 5 3.53 70.49 -21.08
N TYR A 6 3.79 70.22 -22.36
CA TYR A 6 2.82 69.57 -23.25
C TYR A 6 3.05 68.05 -23.40
N PHE A 7 4.20 67.52 -22.93
CA PHE A 7 4.48 66.08 -23.02
C PHE A 7 3.75 65.26 -21.95
N VAL A 8 3.47 65.87 -20.80
CA VAL A 8 2.67 65.25 -19.72
C VAL A 8 1.16 65.32 -20.02
N TRP A 9 0.73 66.25 -20.87
CA TRP A 9 -0.68 66.35 -21.29
C TRP A 9 -1.09 65.35 -22.39
N LEU A 10 -0.13 64.69 -23.07
CA LEU A 10 -0.44 63.72 -24.13
C LEU A 10 -0.67 62.28 -23.60
N LEU A 11 -0.36 61.99 -22.33
CA LEU A 11 -0.52 60.67 -21.72
C LEU A 11 -1.83 60.47 -20.94
N LEU A 12 -2.63 61.52 -20.75
CA LEU A 12 -3.88 61.45 -19.98
C LEU A 12 -5.14 61.20 -20.84
N LEU A 13 -5.03 61.20 -22.18
CA LEU A 13 -6.18 60.97 -23.07
C LEU A 13 -6.32 59.52 -23.59
N PHE A 14 -5.45 58.59 -23.21
CA PHE A 14 -5.37 57.26 -23.85
C PHE A 14 -6.04 56.05 -23.19
N PRO A 15 -6.56 56.02 -21.94
CA PRO A 15 -7.13 54.75 -21.45
C PRO A 15 -8.54 54.47 -21.95
N VAL A 16 -9.33 55.48 -22.33
CA VAL A 16 -10.78 55.30 -22.56
C VAL A 16 -11.11 54.82 -23.99
N GLN A 17 -10.40 55.31 -25.01
CA GLN A 17 -10.64 54.89 -26.40
C GLN A 17 -10.26 53.43 -26.69
N ALA A 18 -9.38 52.83 -25.88
CA ALA A 18 -8.98 51.44 -26.03
C ALA A 18 -10.08 50.42 -25.62
N PHE A 19 -11.01 50.79 -24.73
CA PHE A 19 -12.09 49.87 -24.32
C PHE A 19 -13.15 49.69 -25.41
N ALA A 20 -13.38 50.69 -26.26
CA ALA A 20 -14.44 50.69 -27.25
C ALA A 20 -14.20 49.75 -28.45
N THR A 21 -12.96 49.29 -28.67
CA THR A 21 -12.57 48.47 -29.85
C THR A 21 -12.30 46.99 -29.53
N ARG A 22 -12.50 46.58 -28.27
CA ARG A 22 -12.21 45.21 -27.80
C ARG A 22 -13.48 44.36 -27.77
N GLU A 23 -13.35 43.08 -28.11
CA GLU A 23 -14.45 42.11 -28.02
C GLU A 23 -14.93 41.96 -26.57
N ARG A 24 -16.24 42.14 -26.36
CA ARG A 24 -16.85 42.03 -25.04
C ARG A 24 -16.93 40.57 -24.60
N GLN A 25 -16.64 40.31 -23.33
CA GLN A 25 -16.81 39.00 -22.70
C GLN A 25 -18.24 38.83 -22.14
N SER A 26 -18.64 37.58 -21.91
CA SER A 26 -20.00 37.23 -21.47
C SER A 26 -20.41 37.91 -20.15
N LEU A 27 -19.47 38.07 -19.21
CA LEU A 27 -19.71 38.66 -17.90
C LEU A 27 -19.87 40.19 -17.93
N GLU A 28 -19.53 40.85 -19.05
CA GLU A 28 -19.66 42.31 -19.22
C GLU A 28 -21.11 42.74 -19.57
N ALA A 29 -21.99 41.77 -19.85
CA ALA A 29 -23.40 42.04 -20.12
C ALA A 29 -24.22 42.33 -18.85
N PHE A 30 -23.68 42.02 -17.68
CA PHE A 30 -24.41 42.05 -16.41
C PHE A 30 -23.87 43.13 -15.47
N ASP A 31 -24.71 43.61 -14.56
CA ASP A 31 -24.26 44.53 -13.51
C ASP A 31 -23.38 43.78 -12.51
N ARG A 32 -22.30 44.41 -12.02
CA ARG A 32 -21.37 43.78 -11.07
C ARG A 32 -22.09 43.19 -9.86
N GLU A 33 -23.03 43.93 -9.29
CA GLU A 33 -23.78 43.54 -8.09
C GLU A 33 -24.66 42.31 -8.28
N SER A 34 -24.99 42.00 -9.54
CA SER A 34 -25.79 40.84 -9.91
C SER A 34 -24.94 39.57 -10.11
N LEU A 35 -23.61 39.72 -10.18
CA LEU A 35 -22.67 38.62 -10.33
C LEU A 35 -22.28 38.04 -8.97
N VAL A 36 -22.22 36.71 -8.90
CA VAL A 36 -21.94 36.00 -7.64
C VAL A 36 -20.80 35.01 -7.82
N VAL A 37 -19.73 35.17 -7.04
CA VAL A 37 -18.60 34.22 -7.06
C VAL A 37 -18.98 32.97 -6.24
N LYS A 38 -19.17 31.83 -6.91
CA LYS A 38 -19.62 30.57 -6.31
C LYS A 38 -18.49 29.60 -5.96
N ALA A 39 -17.34 29.69 -6.64
CA ALA A 39 -16.17 28.88 -6.33
C ALA A 39 -14.90 29.56 -6.84
N ILE A 40 -13.76 29.18 -6.26
CA ILE A 40 -12.44 29.65 -6.69
C ILE A 40 -11.50 28.46 -6.76
N TYR A 41 -10.86 28.27 -7.91
CA TYR A 41 -9.93 27.17 -8.16
C TYR A 41 -8.52 27.70 -8.34
N PHE A 42 -7.55 27.00 -7.75
CA PHE A 42 -6.12 27.30 -7.87
C PHE A 42 -5.40 26.03 -8.29
N ASN A 43 -4.80 26.06 -9.46
CA ASN A 43 -3.94 24.97 -9.90
C ASN A 43 -2.48 25.31 -9.54
N LYS A 44 -2.00 24.77 -8.41
CA LYS A 44 -0.62 24.99 -7.97
C LYS A 44 0.43 24.44 -8.95
N SER A 45 0.09 23.39 -9.70
CA SER A 45 1.02 22.75 -10.65
C SER A 45 1.16 23.53 -11.95
N ARG A 46 0.11 24.22 -12.41
CA ARG A 46 0.11 24.98 -13.69
C ARG A 46 0.10 26.51 -13.53
N GLY A 47 0.10 27.03 -12.30
CA GLY A 47 0.31 28.45 -12.01
C GLY A 47 -0.87 29.39 -12.34
N TYR A 48 -2.04 28.88 -12.72
CA TYR A 48 -3.23 29.70 -12.96
C TYR A 48 -4.32 29.48 -11.92
N SER A 49 -5.12 30.53 -11.71
CA SER A 49 -6.35 30.51 -10.90
C SER A 49 -7.51 31.05 -11.72
N TYR A 50 -8.71 30.55 -11.42
CA TYR A 50 -9.94 31.07 -12.00
C TYR A 50 -11.05 31.09 -10.94
N ALA A 51 -11.93 32.07 -11.08
CA ALA A 51 -13.17 32.18 -10.33
C ALA A 51 -14.32 31.59 -11.14
N VAL A 52 -15.28 31.00 -10.44
CA VAL A 52 -16.54 30.53 -11.00
C VAL A 52 -17.61 31.53 -10.62
N VAL A 53 -18.11 32.27 -11.60
CA VAL A 53 -19.03 33.37 -11.43
C VAL A 53 -20.40 32.96 -11.97
N ARG A 54 -21.44 33.11 -11.17
CA ARG A 54 -22.84 32.92 -11.58
C ARG A 54 -23.41 34.26 -12.04
N ASP A 55 -24.07 34.26 -13.18
CA ASP A 55 -24.84 35.40 -13.67
C ASP A 55 -26.30 35.40 -13.13
N PRO A 56 -27.08 36.48 -13.35
CA PRO A 56 -28.47 36.56 -12.89
C PRO A 56 -29.42 35.54 -13.52
N GLY A 57 -29.08 35.07 -14.73
CA GLY A 57 -29.80 34.00 -15.42
C GLY A 57 -29.49 32.60 -14.84
N GLY A 58 -28.57 32.51 -13.90
CA GLY A 58 -28.16 31.27 -13.24
C GLY A 58 -27.03 30.52 -13.94
N TYR A 59 -26.56 30.98 -15.10
CA TYR A 59 -25.46 30.36 -15.83
C TYR A 59 -24.13 30.61 -15.13
N ILE A 60 -23.19 29.70 -15.36
CA ILE A 60 -21.90 29.66 -14.69
C ILE A 60 -20.79 29.94 -15.70
N HIS A 61 -19.98 30.94 -15.39
CA HIS A 61 -18.84 31.38 -16.20
C HIS A 61 -17.53 31.17 -15.45
N ARG A 62 -16.45 30.89 -16.18
CA ARG A 62 -15.09 30.90 -15.63
C ARG A 62 -14.45 32.25 -15.93
N ALA A 63 -13.89 32.87 -14.91
CA ALA A 63 -13.22 34.16 -15.03
C ALA A 63 -11.78 34.05 -14.52
N TYR A 64 -10.83 34.45 -15.36
CA TYR A 64 -9.40 34.40 -15.09
C TYR A 64 -8.86 35.78 -14.75
N ARG A 65 -7.65 35.84 -14.19
CA ARG A 65 -6.95 37.11 -14.02
C ARG A 65 -6.70 37.72 -15.41
N GLY A 66 -7.13 38.96 -15.61
CA GLY A 66 -7.07 39.67 -16.88
C GLY A 66 -8.39 39.69 -17.65
N ASP A 67 -9.35 38.82 -17.31
CA ASP A 67 -10.71 38.87 -17.84
C ASP A 67 -11.48 40.08 -17.31
N TYR A 68 -12.64 40.34 -17.89
CA TYR A 68 -13.48 41.49 -17.62
C TYR A 68 -14.88 41.04 -17.22
N LEU A 69 -15.49 41.84 -16.35
CA LEU A 69 -16.82 41.61 -15.82
C LEU A 69 -17.51 42.95 -15.56
N GLY A 70 -18.83 42.93 -15.45
CA GLY A 70 -19.60 44.13 -15.17
C GLY A 70 -19.74 45.05 -16.39
N LYS A 71 -20.78 45.88 -16.39
CA LYS A 71 -21.01 46.87 -17.46
C LYS A 71 -19.94 47.98 -17.48
N ASP A 72 -19.29 48.23 -16.35
CA ASP A 72 -18.27 49.28 -16.18
C ASP A 72 -16.84 48.81 -16.55
N PHE A 73 -16.74 47.79 -17.41
CA PHE A 73 -15.47 47.24 -17.92
C PHE A 73 -14.49 46.81 -16.81
N GLY A 74 -14.99 46.16 -15.77
CA GLY A 74 -14.22 45.75 -14.61
C GLY A 74 -13.16 44.69 -14.93
N ARG A 75 -11.88 45.06 -15.02
CA ARG A 75 -10.78 44.12 -15.29
C ARG A 75 -10.34 43.39 -14.03
N ILE A 76 -10.36 42.06 -14.06
CA ILE A 76 -9.94 41.21 -12.93
C ILE A 76 -8.43 41.29 -12.75
N VAL A 77 -8.01 41.84 -11.61
CA VAL A 77 -6.59 42.01 -11.27
C VAL A 77 -6.11 40.98 -10.25
N GLU A 78 -7.01 40.42 -9.46
CA GLU A 78 -6.70 39.40 -8.46
C GLU A 78 -7.87 38.45 -8.22
N ILE A 79 -7.54 37.17 -7.99
CA ILE A 79 -8.48 36.15 -7.54
C ILE A 79 -7.95 35.63 -6.20
N SER A 80 -8.73 35.78 -5.14
CA SER A 80 -8.35 35.49 -3.75
C SER A 80 -9.32 34.51 -3.09
N ARG A 81 -8.80 33.43 -2.51
CA ARG A 81 -9.62 32.45 -1.76
C ARG A 81 -10.36 33.06 -0.57
N LYS A 82 -9.81 34.12 0.02
CA LYS A 82 -10.35 34.74 1.24
C LYS A 82 -11.30 35.88 0.93
N LYS A 83 -10.94 36.73 -0.03
CA LYS A 83 -11.66 37.98 -0.31
C LYS A 83 -12.60 37.89 -1.50
N GLY A 84 -12.40 36.94 -2.42
CA GLY A 84 -13.17 36.84 -3.67
C GLY A 84 -12.39 37.34 -4.88
N VAL A 85 -13.06 38.01 -5.80
CA VAL A 85 -12.48 38.54 -7.04
C VAL A 85 -12.31 40.04 -6.92
N ARG A 86 -11.13 40.56 -7.25
CA ARG A 86 -10.84 41.99 -7.31
C ARG A 86 -10.81 42.47 -8.75
N ALA A 87 -11.54 43.53 -9.04
CA ALA A 87 -11.62 44.15 -10.35
C ALA A 87 -11.34 45.65 -10.29
N LEU A 88 -10.82 46.21 -11.39
CA LEU A 88 -10.67 47.65 -11.61
C LEU A 88 -11.71 48.09 -12.64
N GLU A 89 -12.68 48.89 -12.23
CA GLU A 89 -13.76 49.42 -13.06
C GLU A 89 -13.43 50.84 -13.55
N ALA A 90 -13.90 51.19 -14.74
CA ALA A 90 -13.82 52.55 -15.26
C ALA A 90 -15.13 53.28 -14.91
N VAL A 91 -15.03 54.34 -14.11
CA VAL A 91 -16.20 55.12 -13.65
C VAL A 91 -15.94 56.58 -13.95
N GLN A 92 -16.99 57.32 -14.31
CA GLN A 92 -16.91 58.76 -14.49
C GLN A 92 -17.08 59.47 -13.14
N ASP A 93 -16.14 60.35 -12.79
CA ASP A 93 -16.20 61.19 -11.59
C ASP A 93 -17.19 62.35 -11.77
N ALA A 94 -17.51 63.08 -10.69
CA ALA A 94 -18.43 64.21 -10.68
C ALA A 94 -18.04 65.32 -11.67
N ASP A 95 -16.74 65.47 -11.93
CA ASP A 95 -16.18 66.43 -12.89
C ASP A 95 -16.17 65.91 -14.34
N GLY A 96 -16.69 64.70 -14.58
CA GLY A 96 -16.76 64.09 -15.90
C GLY A 96 -15.49 63.36 -16.35
N GLU A 97 -14.45 63.32 -15.52
CA GLU A 97 -13.21 62.57 -15.78
C GLU A 97 -13.39 61.06 -15.54
N TRP A 98 -12.73 60.23 -16.35
CA TRP A 98 -12.75 58.78 -16.17
C TRP A 98 -11.68 58.34 -15.19
N VAL A 99 -12.08 57.73 -14.08
CA VAL A 99 -11.21 57.23 -13.02
C VAL A 99 -11.34 55.72 -12.87
N GLN A 100 -10.26 55.06 -12.42
CA GLN A 100 -10.31 53.64 -12.07
C GLN A 100 -10.72 53.45 -10.62
N ARG A 101 -11.78 52.68 -10.40
CA ARG A 101 -12.27 52.31 -9.07
C ARG A 101 -11.98 50.85 -8.79
N GLU A 102 -11.36 50.57 -7.65
CA GLU A 102 -11.10 49.21 -7.19
C GLU A 102 -12.31 48.63 -6.46
N VAL A 103 -12.76 47.44 -6.87
CA VAL A 103 -13.94 46.78 -6.29
C VAL A 103 -13.69 45.30 -6.05
N TRP A 104 -14.34 44.77 -5.01
CA TRP A 104 -14.33 43.36 -4.67
C TRP A 104 -15.71 42.74 -4.86
N ILE A 105 -15.76 41.60 -5.55
CA ILE A 105 -16.91 40.70 -5.53
C ILE A 105 -16.60 39.61 -4.49
N PRO A 106 -17.28 39.60 -3.34
CA PRO A 106 -16.99 38.67 -2.26
C PRO A 106 -17.23 37.23 -2.70
N PHE A 107 -16.36 36.33 -2.25
CA PHE A 107 -16.61 34.90 -2.42
C PHE A 107 -17.77 34.49 -1.52
N GLU A 108 -18.89 34.07 -2.13
CA GLU A 108 -20.01 33.53 -1.36
C GLU A 108 -19.61 32.16 -0.83
N LYS A 109 -19.11 32.16 0.40
CA LYS A 109 -18.76 30.95 1.13
C LYS A 109 -20.07 30.27 1.48
N ARG A 110 -20.50 29.30 0.67
CA ARG A 110 -21.58 28.40 1.04
C ARG A 110 -21.20 27.81 2.40
N LEU A 111 -21.90 28.16 3.48
CA LEU A 111 -21.78 27.43 4.73
C LEU A 111 -22.04 25.97 4.35
N GLY A 112 -21.02 25.13 4.51
CA GLY A 112 -21.07 23.73 4.07
C GLY A 112 -22.37 23.14 4.58
N SER A 113 -23.16 22.55 3.68
CA SER A 113 -24.39 21.90 4.10
C SER A 113 -24.01 20.84 5.15
N ALA A 114 -24.89 20.58 6.13
CA ALA A 114 -24.58 19.60 7.19
C ALA A 114 -24.13 18.23 6.63
N HIS A 115 -24.60 17.88 5.44
CA HIS A 115 -24.18 16.70 4.69
C HIS A 115 -22.70 16.73 4.24
N ASP A 116 -22.21 17.89 3.77
CA ASP A 116 -20.80 18.06 3.34
C ASP A 116 -19.82 18.01 4.53
N VAL A 117 -20.25 18.49 5.71
CA VAL A 117 -19.44 18.46 6.94
C VAL A 117 -19.30 17.03 7.43
N ALA A 118 -20.40 16.29 7.56
CA ALA A 118 -20.38 14.89 7.96
C ALA A 118 -19.49 14.04 7.04
N GLY A 119 -19.62 14.20 5.72
CA GLY A 119 -18.77 13.47 4.75
C GLY A 119 -17.28 13.75 4.91
N ARG A 120 -16.90 14.99 5.23
CA ARG A 120 -15.50 15.36 5.50
C ARG A 120 -14.98 14.73 6.78
N ASP A 121 -15.80 14.71 7.84
CA ASP A 121 -15.43 14.14 9.12
C ASP A 121 -15.25 12.61 9.01
N HIS A 122 -16.13 11.94 8.28
CA HIS A 122 -15.98 10.51 7.97
C HIS A 122 -14.70 10.20 7.18
N ALA A 123 -14.39 10.99 6.14
CA ALA A 123 -13.17 10.79 5.37
C ALA A 123 -11.90 11.01 6.24
N ALA A 124 -11.93 12.02 7.11
CA ALA A 124 -10.86 12.25 8.07
C ALA A 124 -10.73 11.07 9.04
N MET A 125 -11.82 10.58 9.63
CA MET A 125 -11.81 9.43 10.53
C MET A 125 -11.21 8.18 9.87
N ILE A 126 -11.61 7.88 8.65
CA ILE A 126 -11.07 6.73 7.89
C ILE A 126 -9.57 6.89 7.64
N SER A 127 -9.12 8.08 7.24
CA SER A 127 -7.69 8.37 7.05
C SER A 127 -6.88 8.13 8.33
N HIS A 128 -7.35 8.61 9.48
CA HIS A 128 -6.67 8.38 10.76
C HIS A 128 -6.68 6.91 11.16
N ALA A 129 -7.79 6.20 10.94
CA ALA A 129 -7.88 4.77 11.22
C ALA A 129 -6.87 3.97 10.39
N LEU A 130 -6.71 4.28 9.10
CA LEU A 130 -5.71 3.66 8.23
C LEU A 130 -4.28 3.92 8.73
N LEU A 131 -3.98 5.16 9.14
CA LEU A 131 -2.67 5.50 9.69
C LEU A 131 -2.36 4.69 10.96
N ILE A 132 -3.31 4.66 11.91
CA ILE A 132 -3.16 3.93 13.17
C ILE A 132 -2.98 2.44 12.90
N LEU A 133 -3.85 1.86 12.06
CA LEU A 133 -3.78 0.45 11.69
C LEU A 133 -2.45 0.10 11.02
N GLY A 134 -1.97 0.96 10.12
CA GLY A 134 -0.70 0.78 9.45
C GLY A 134 0.52 0.85 10.37
N LEU A 135 0.49 1.72 11.39
CA LEU A 135 1.57 1.85 12.39
C LEU A 135 1.53 0.76 13.47
N LEU A 136 0.36 0.16 13.72
CA LEU A 136 0.17 -0.84 14.75
C LEU A 136 1.03 -2.09 14.55
N PHE A 137 1.08 -2.65 13.33
CA PHE A 137 1.80 -3.90 13.06
C PHE A 137 3.33 -3.79 13.18
N PRO A 138 3.98 -2.75 12.63
CA PRO A 138 5.40 -2.52 12.88
C PRO A 138 5.69 -2.29 14.36
N LEU A 139 4.82 -1.55 15.07
CA LEU A 139 4.97 -1.31 16.50
C LEU A 139 4.91 -2.62 17.31
N ILE A 140 3.93 -3.49 17.05
CA ILE A 140 3.84 -4.81 17.70
C ILE A 140 5.11 -5.64 17.41
N SER A 141 5.58 -5.64 16.16
CA SER A 141 6.79 -6.37 15.78
C SER A 141 8.02 -5.87 16.54
N TRP A 142 8.20 -4.55 16.65
CA TRP A 142 9.27 -3.95 17.43
C TRP A 142 9.16 -4.25 18.94
N LEU A 143 7.98 -4.11 19.53
CA LEU A 143 7.77 -4.35 20.96
C LEU A 143 8.01 -5.81 21.35
N THR A 144 7.53 -6.76 20.54
CA THR A 144 7.75 -8.18 20.81
C THR A 144 9.19 -8.60 20.56
N LEU A 145 9.87 -8.02 19.57
CA LEU A 145 11.31 -8.21 19.36
C LEU A 145 12.13 -7.71 20.55
N ALA A 146 11.86 -6.49 21.01
CA ALA A 146 12.53 -5.92 22.17
C ALA A 146 12.26 -6.75 23.45
N GLY A 147 11.02 -7.16 23.68
CA GLY A 147 10.65 -8.00 24.82
C GLY A 147 11.28 -9.39 24.76
N SER A 148 11.35 -9.98 23.57
CA SER A 148 11.98 -11.28 23.35
C SER A 148 13.49 -11.22 23.60
N TRP A 149 14.16 -10.17 23.09
CA TRP A 149 15.56 -9.90 23.39
C TRP A 149 15.82 -9.67 24.88
N TRP A 150 14.96 -8.89 25.54
CA TRP A 150 15.07 -8.58 26.96
C TRP A 150 14.92 -9.82 27.85
N THR A 151 13.92 -10.65 27.56
CA THR A 151 13.67 -11.91 28.28
C THR A 151 14.84 -12.87 28.10
N ALA A 152 15.37 -12.98 26.88
CA ALA A 152 16.53 -13.82 26.61
C ALA A 152 17.77 -13.37 27.41
N ARG A 153 18.00 -12.06 27.47
CA ARG A 153 19.13 -11.49 28.24
C ARG A 153 19.02 -11.72 29.74
N ARG A 154 17.80 -11.76 30.31
CA ARG A 154 17.59 -11.94 31.75
C ARG A 154 17.51 -13.39 32.21
N SER A 155 16.83 -14.23 31.44
CA SER A 155 16.50 -15.60 31.86
C SER A 155 17.43 -16.66 31.26
N GLY A 156 18.26 -16.30 30.28
CA GLY A 156 19.05 -17.25 29.50
C GLY A 156 18.21 -18.15 28.58
N GLY A 157 16.88 -18.06 28.64
CA GLY A 157 15.97 -18.78 27.75
C GLY A 157 15.81 -18.09 26.40
N HIS A 158 15.18 -18.79 25.45
CA HIS A 158 14.83 -18.21 24.16
C HIS A 158 13.31 -18.09 24.03
N SER A 159 12.84 -16.89 23.70
CA SER A 159 11.47 -16.66 23.23
C SER A 159 11.53 -16.25 21.76
N SER A 160 10.45 -16.46 21.01
CA SER A 160 10.36 -16.00 19.62
C SER A 160 9.48 -14.74 19.55
N PRO A 161 9.93 -13.67 18.88
CA PRO A 161 9.12 -12.48 18.72
C PRO A 161 7.97 -12.70 17.73
N VAL A 162 6.92 -11.90 17.86
CA VAL A 162 5.78 -11.91 16.93
C VAL A 162 6.07 -10.91 15.83
N LEU A 163 6.54 -11.41 14.69
CA LEU A 163 6.88 -10.58 13.53
C LEU A 163 5.77 -10.67 12.49
N VAL A 164 5.14 -9.55 12.16
CA VAL A 164 4.05 -9.48 11.17
C VAL A 164 4.53 -8.72 9.94
N PRO A 165 5.02 -9.42 8.89
CA PRO A 165 5.51 -8.75 7.70
C PRO A 165 4.38 -8.22 6.82
N PHE A 166 4.68 -7.21 6.01
CA PHE A 166 3.89 -6.65 4.91
C PHE A 166 2.60 -5.90 5.26
N VAL A 167 1.86 -6.30 6.30
CA VAL A 167 0.55 -5.71 6.62
C VAL A 167 0.64 -4.21 6.89
N GLY A 168 1.52 -3.80 7.81
CA GLY A 168 1.79 -2.39 8.10
C GLY A 168 2.25 -1.60 6.87
N PRO A 169 3.33 -2.03 6.19
CA PRO A 169 3.83 -1.38 4.98
C PRO A 169 2.78 -1.18 3.89
N LEU A 170 1.95 -2.19 3.61
CA LEU A 170 0.90 -2.11 2.59
C LEU A 170 -0.16 -1.05 2.94
N VAL A 171 -0.64 -1.07 4.19
CA VAL A 171 -1.64 -0.10 4.67
C VAL A 171 -1.07 1.32 4.67
N LEU A 172 0.17 1.50 5.15
CA LEU A 172 0.83 2.81 5.16
C LEU A 172 1.14 3.33 3.76
N THR A 173 1.56 2.46 2.84
CA THR A 173 1.78 2.82 1.43
C THR A 173 0.49 3.31 0.80
N TRP A 174 -0.63 2.62 1.04
CA TRP A 174 -1.94 3.03 0.58
C TRP A 174 -2.38 4.38 1.18
N TRP A 175 -2.17 4.55 2.48
CA TRP A 175 -2.45 5.82 3.16
C TRP A 175 -1.61 6.97 2.61
N LEU A 176 -0.30 6.78 2.43
CA LEU A 176 0.62 7.77 1.85
C LEU A 176 0.21 8.18 0.44
N TRP A 177 -0.28 7.22 -0.36
CA TRP A 177 -0.78 7.49 -1.70
C TRP A 177 -1.98 8.44 -1.67
N GLN A 178 -2.92 8.24 -0.74
CA GLN A 178 -4.06 9.15 -0.54
C GLN A 178 -3.63 10.56 -0.10
N GLN A 179 -2.51 10.69 0.60
CA GLN A 179 -1.96 11.99 1.01
C GLN A 179 -1.19 12.71 -0.10
N GLY A 180 -1.00 12.09 -1.28
CA GLY A 180 -0.18 12.67 -2.35
C GLY A 180 1.30 12.76 -1.96
N ALA A 181 1.79 11.79 -1.18
CA ALA A 181 3.18 11.75 -0.73
C ALA A 181 4.17 11.63 -1.90
N GLN A 182 5.40 12.10 -1.69
CA GLN A 182 6.48 12.01 -2.66
C GLN A 182 6.94 10.55 -2.85
N GLY A 183 7.46 10.23 -4.05
CA GLY A 183 7.84 8.88 -4.45
C GLY A 183 8.78 8.13 -3.48
N TRP A 184 9.78 8.81 -2.93
CA TRP A 184 10.75 8.17 -2.02
C TRP A 184 10.15 7.80 -0.65
N VAL A 185 9.10 8.50 -0.22
CA VAL A 185 8.44 8.26 1.07
C VAL A 185 7.77 6.89 1.10
N PHE A 186 7.39 6.35 -0.06
CA PHE A 186 6.82 5.01 -0.19
C PHE A 186 7.81 3.89 0.23
N ALA A 187 9.11 4.15 0.28
CA ALA A 187 10.08 3.16 0.76
C ALA A 187 10.11 3.06 2.30
N LEU A 188 9.77 4.14 3.02
CA LEU A 188 9.91 4.20 4.48
C LEU A 188 9.09 3.14 5.23
N PRO A 189 7.80 2.90 4.91
CA PRO A 189 7.03 1.88 5.62
C PRO A 189 7.67 0.49 5.52
N TRP A 190 8.28 0.16 4.39
CA TRP A 190 8.90 -1.15 4.14
C TRP A 190 10.22 -1.32 4.88
N VAL A 191 11.04 -0.26 4.95
CA VAL A 191 12.35 -0.31 5.63
C VAL A 191 12.19 -0.24 7.15
N LEU A 192 11.20 0.51 7.65
CA LEU A 192 10.98 0.68 9.09
C LEU A 192 10.19 -0.48 9.73
N ASP A 193 9.54 -1.31 8.91
CA ASP A 193 8.87 -2.51 9.39
C ASP A 193 9.86 -3.67 9.59
N ILE A 194 10.28 -3.85 10.85
CA ILE A 194 11.22 -4.90 11.23
C ILE A 194 10.71 -6.30 10.89
N GLY A 195 9.38 -6.52 10.90
CA GLY A 195 8.77 -7.77 10.51
C GLY A 195 9.09 -8.12 9.06
N THR A 196 8.85 -7.19 8.13
CA THR A 196 9.19 -7.33 6.71
C THR A 196 10.69 -7.51 6.50
N VAL A 197 11.53 -6.69 7.13
CA VAL A 197 12.99 -6.79 6.97
C VAL A 197 13.49 -8.17 7.42
N MET A 198 13.08 -8.63 8.60
CA MET A 198 13.47 -9.94 9.12
C MET A 198 12.94 -11.08 8.24
N PHE A 199 11.70 -10.97 7.76
CA PHE A 199 11.14 -11.95 6.82
C PHE A 199 11.98 -12.05 5.55
N LEU A 200 12.34 -10.93 4.92
CA LEU A 200 13.15 -10.91 3.71
C LEU A 200 14.56 -11.46 3.95
N CYS A 201 15.17 -11.20 5.10
CA CYS A 201 16.45 -11.78 5.48
C CYS A 201 16.39 -13.31 5.64
N VAL A 202 15.27 -13.84 6.14
CA VAL A 202 15.09 -15.28 6.38
C VAL A 202 14.54 -16.02 5.16
N LEU A 203 13.84 -15.32 4.26
CA LEU A 203 13.17 -15.87 3.08
C LEU A 203 14.08 -16.77 2.22
N PRO A 204 15.32 -16.40 1.87
CA PRO A 204 16.19 -17.28 1.07
C PRO A 204 16.43 -18.63 1.74
N ARG A 205 16.52 -18.67 3.08
CA ARG A 205 16.73 -19.90 3.84
C ARG A 205 15.47 -20.76 3.85
N LEU A 206 14.29 -20.16 3.99
CA LEU A 206 13.00 -20.86 3.90
C LEU A 206 12.80 -21.46 2.51
N VAL A 207 13.04 -20.66 1.47
CA VAL A 207 12.94 -21.13 0.08
C VAL A 207 13.91 -22.27 -0.18
N ALA A 208 15.16 -22.16 0.29
CA ALA A 208 16.14 -23.23 0.15
C ALA A 208 15.73 -24.51 0.91
N ALA A 209 15.14 -24.38 2.10
CA ALA A 209 14.65 -25.51 2.88
C ALA A 209 13.51 -26.25 2.16
N GLU A 210 12.52 -25.51 1.66
CA GLU A 210 11.40 -26.08 0.89
C GLU A 210 11.86 -26.66 -0.46
N TRP A 211 12.85 -26.04 -1.12
CA TRP A 211 13.39 -26.54 -2.37
C TRP A 211 14.02 -27.93 -2.22
N ARG A 212 14.79 -28.15 -1.13
CA ARG A 212 15.51 -29.40 -0.84
C ARG A 212 14.60 -30.63 -0.71
N THR A 213 13.35 -30.44 -0.32
CA THR A 213 12.36 -31.51 -0.13
C THR A 213 11.19 -31.39 -1.11
N SER A 214 11.36 -30.62 -2.19
CA SER A 214 10.33 -30.40 -3.19
C SER A 214 10.16 -31.61 -4.10
N ARG A 215 9.08 -31.62 -4.89
CA ARG A 215 8.88 -32.65 -5.94
C ARG A 215 9.97 -32.66 -7.01
N PHE A 216 10.68 -31.56 -7.21
CA PHE A 216 11.68 -31.42 -8.28
C PHE A 216 13.01 -32.07 -7.89
N THR A 217 13.29 -32.17 -6.59
CA THR A 217 14.49 -32.82 -6.07
C THR A 217 14.27 -34.29 -5.73
N CYS A 218 13.02 -34.77 -5.78
CA CYS A 218 12.66 -36.11 -5.36
C CYS A 218 13.19 -37.16 -6.35
N VAL A 219 14.04 -38.07 -5.85
CA VAL A 219 14.68 -39.15 -6.60
C VAL A 219 13.94 -40.47 -6.41
N LEU A 220 13.45 -40.73 -5.20
CA LEU A 220 12.73 -41.96 -4.86
C LEU A 220 11.62 -41.64 -3.88
N ALA A 221 10.44 -42.20 -4.11
CA ALA A 221 9.33 -42.14 -3.18
C ALA A 221 8.95 -43.56 -2.78
N LEU A 222 8.97 -43.83 -1.48
CA LEU A 222 8.58 -45.11 -0.88
C LEU A 222 7.24 -44.94 -0.18
N THR A 223 6.31 -45.85 -0.41
CA THR A 223 4.99 -45.83 0.20
C THR A 223 4.69 -47.16 0.88
N GLY A 224 4.09 -47.10 2.07
CA GLY A 224 3.56 -48.25 2.76
C GLY A 224 2.20 -47.91 3.35
N SER A 225 1.29 -48.89 3.34
CA SER A 225 -0.05 -48.74 3.89
C SER A 225 -0.36 -49.91 4.81
N GLN A 226 -0.92 -49.60 5.97
CA GLN A 226 -1.54 -50.52 6.91
C GLN A 226 -3.01 -50.11 7.11
N VAL A 227 -3.78 -50.89 7.87
CA VAL A 227 -5.23 -50.72 8.06
C VAL A 227 -5.60 -49.31 8.53
N VAL A 228 -4.84 -48.74 9.46
CA VAL A 228 -5.15 -47.45 10.10
C VAL A 228 -4.13 -46.35 9.78
N ALA A 229 -3.10 -46.63 8.98
CA ALA A 229 -2.03 -45.68 8.73
C ALA A 229 -1.39 -45.83 7.35
N GLN A 230 -0.94 -44.71 6.79
CA GLN A 230 -0.20 -44.63 5.54
C GLN A 230 1.10 -43.86 5.75
N VAL A 231 2.17 -44.32 5.13
CA VAL A 231 3.51 -43.76 5.26
C VAL A 231 4.05 -43.48 3.86
N ARG A 232 4.62 -42.29 3.68
CA ARG A 232 5.37 -41.89 2.50
C ARG A 232 6.72 -41.34 2.89
N ILE A 233 7.79 -41.95 2.40
CA ILE A 233 9.16 -41.46 2.54
C ILE A 233 9.63 -40.99 1.16
N SER A 234 10.03 -39.73 1.05
CA SER A 234 10.61 -39.18 -0.18
C SER A 234 12.09 -38.90 0.05
N LEU A 235 12.92 -39.41 -0.84
CA LEU A 235 14.36 -39.17 -0.89
C LEU A 235 14.65 -38.14 -1.98
N HIS A 236 15.59 -37.25 -1.71
CA HIS A 236 15.90 -36.10 -2.55
C HIS A 236 17.38 -36.05 -2.92
N SER A 237 17.69 -35.55 -4.11
CA SER A 237 19.05 -35.56 -4.69
C SER A 237 20.12 -34.88 -3.83
N GLY A 238 19.74 -33.99 -2.93
CA GLY A 238 20.64 -33.35 -1.96
C GLY A 238 20.97 -34.19 -0.72
N GLY A 239 20.67 -35.50 -0.71
CA GLY A 239 20.88 -36.36 0.46
C GLY A 239 19.88 -36.10 1.59
N HIS A 240 18.73 -35.49 1.28
CA HIS A 240 17.68 -35.19 2.23
C HIS A 240 16.50 -36.16 2.07
N TYR A 241 15.82 -36.48 3.17
CA TYR A 241 14.57 -37.19 3.11
C TYR A 241 13.45 -36.43 3.83
N HIS A 242 12.22 -36.68 3.39
CA HIS A 242 11.02 -36.21 4.05
C HIS A 242 10.03 -37.37 4.21
N LEU A 243 9.66 -37.65 5.45
CA LEU A 243 8.71 -38.68 5.86
C LEU A 243 7.38 -38.03 6.25
N LYS A 244 6.27 -38.59 5.76
CA LYS A 244 4.91 -38.25 6.18
C LYS A 244 4.18 -39.54 6.57
N LYS A 245 3.76 -39.65 7.83
CA LYS A 245 2.82 -40.67 8.31
C LYS A 245 1.46 -40.03 8.54
N ARG A 246 0.39 -40.67 8.09
CA ARG A 246 -0.99 -40.23 8.30
C ARG A 246 -1.79 -41.39 8.88
N TRP A 247 -2.67 -41.08 9.82
CA TRP A 247 -3.58 -42.04 10.42
C TRP A 247 -5.01 -41.78 9.97
N THR A 248 -5.74 -42.86 9.71
CA THR A 248 -7.18 -42.83 9.46
C THR A 248 -7.88 -43.18 10.77
N ARG A 249 -8.67 -42.25 11.31
CA ARG A 249 -9.38 -42.41 12.59
C ARG A 249 -10.89 -42.18 12.40
N ALA A 250 -11.70 -42.79 13.26
CA ALA A 250 -13.14 -42.60 13.24
C ALA A 250 -13.53 -41.21 13.81
N PRO A 251 -14.70 -40.65 13.44
CA PRO A 251 -15.19 -39.40 14.02
C PRO A 251 -15.29 -39.49 15.56
N GLY A 252 -14.68 -38.54 16.27
CA GLY A 252 -14.69 -38.50 17.75
C GLY A 252 -13.55 -39.25 18.43
N GLU A 253 -12.71 -39.97 17.69
CA GLU A 253 -11.53 -40.64 18.22
C GLU A 253 -10.37 -39.63 18.39
N LEU A 254 -9.85 -39.49 19.61
CA LEU A 254 -8.70 -38.62 19.90
C LEU A 254 -7.40 -39.30 19.48
N GLY A 255 -6.53 -38.57 18.76
CA GLY A 255 -5.19 -39.05 18.44
C GLY A 255 -4.51 -38.24 17.33
N THR A 256 -3.23 -38.56 17.09
CA THR A 256 -2.45 -37.94 16.02
C THR A 256 -3.01 -38.34 14.66
N ILE A 257 -3.26 -37.36 13.78
CA ILE A 257 -3.76 -37.57 12.42
C ILE A 257 -2.65 -37.53 11.37
N ALA A 258 -1.54 -36.86 11.65
CA ALA A 258 -0.37 -36.79 10.79
C ALA A 258 0.90 -36.50 11.58
N LEU A 259 2.01 -37.04 11.10
CA LEU A 259 3.35 -36.81 11.60
C LEU A 259 4.27 -36.60 10.40
N SER A 260 5.10 -35.56 10.46
CA SER A 260 6.14 -35.32 9.46
C SER A 260 7.49 -35.28 10.11
N GLU A 261 8.49 -35.81 9.40
CA GLU A 261 9.87 -35.79 9.83
C GLU A 261 10.76 -35.49 8.62
N SER A 262 11.80 -34.70 8.84
CA SER A 262 12.82 -34.40 7.83
C SER A 262 14.20 -34.74 8.36
N GLY A 263 15.10 -35.07 7.45
CA GLY A 263 16.43 -35.53 7.81
C GLY A 263 17.37 -35.65 6.63
N THR A 264 18.51 -36.27 6.88
CA THR A 264 19.48 -36.65 5.86
C THR A 264 19.47 -38.16 5.69
N TYR A 265 19.74 -38.64 4.49
CA TYR A 265 19.93 -40.07 4.25
C TYR A 265 21.28 -40.36 3.64
N VAL A 266 21.78 -41.56 3.91
CA VAL A 266 22.98 -42.11 3.29
C VAL A 266 22.62 -43.47 2.69
N GLN A 267 23.12 -43.75 1.51
CA GLN A 267 22.98 -45.06 0.89
C GLN A 267 24.15 -45.94 1.32
N GLY A 268 23.85 -47.08 1.93
CA GLY A 268 24.82 -48.07 2.37
C GLY A 268 25.06 -49.16 1.33
N ALA A 269 25.81 -50.19 1.72
CA ALA A 269 26.05 -51.36 0.89
C ALA A 269 24.74 -52.10 0.55
N ALA A 270 24.73 -52.81 -0.59
CA ALA A 270 23.61 -53.62 -1.07
C ALA A 270 22.26 -52.87 -1.21
N GLY A 271 22.28 -51.56 -1.45
CA GLY A 271 21.08 -50.76 -1.65
C GLY A 271 20.31 -50.40 -0.37
N SER A 272 20.91 -50.68 0.80
CA SER A 272 20.38 -50.23 2.10
C SER A 272 20.39 -48.70 2.22
N LEU A 273 19.43 -48.13 2.96
CA LEU A 273 19.35 -46.70 3.23
C LEU A 273 19.35 -46.45 4.73
N GLU A 274 20.18 -45.53 5.20
CA GLU A 274 20.16 -45.05 6.58
C GLU A 274 19.59 -43.63 6.62
N LEU A 275 18.46 -43.45 7.29
CA LEU A 275 17.77 -42.18 7.48
C LEU A 275 18.10 -41.63 8.87
N ARG A 276 18.62 -40.40 8.95
CA ARG A 276 18.88 -39.70 10.20
C ARG A 276 18.03 -38.43 10.29
N CYS A 277 17.14 -38.39 11.27
CA CYS A 277 16.31 -37.21 11.49
C CYS A 277 17.08 -36.09 12.19
N HIS A 278 16.59 -34.86 12.11
CA HIS A 278 17.24 -33.71 12.78
C HIS A 278 17.24 -33.82 14.31
N ALA A 279 16.35 -34.63 14.90
CA ALA A 279 16.34 -34.95 16.33
C ALA A 279 17.34 -36.06 16.71
N GLY A 280 18.11 -36.60 15.76
CA GLY A 280 19.17 -37.59 16.00
C GLY A 280 18.73 -39.06 15.92
N LYS A 281 17.43 -39.33 15.73
CA LYS A 281 16.92 -40.70 15.53
C LYS A 281 17.36 -41.26 14.19
N VAL A 282 17.80 -42.51 14.18
CA VAL A 282 18.30 -43.22 12.99
C VAL A 282 17.37 -44.38 12.65
N ARG A 283 17.00 -44.51 11.37
CA ARG A 283 16.21 -45.62 10.82
C ARG A 283 16.95 -46.26 9.67
N ARG A 284 16.85 -47.57 9.52
CA ARG A 284 17.49 -48.32 8.44
C ARG A 284 16.45 -48.97 7.56
N LEU A 285 16.60 -48.85 6.25
CA LEU A 285 15.76 -49.50 5.27
C LEU A 285 16.63 -50.51 4.53
N ALA A 286 16.33 -51.79 4.69
CA ALA A 286 16.99 -52.88 3.98
C ALA A 286 16.17 -53.24 2.73
N LEU A 287 16.84 -53.54 1.63
CA LEU A 287 16.17 -54.02 0.42
C LEU A 287 15.65 -55.44 0.66
N ASP A 288 14.38 -55.67 0.35
CA ASP A 288 13.70 -56.97 0.43
C ASP A 288 13.76 -57.68 -0.93
N ALA A 289 13.51 -58.99 -0.95
CA ALA A 289 13.59 -59.82 -2.15
C ALA A 289 12.63 -59.34 -3.27
N ASP A 290 11.50 -58.74 -2.89
CA ASP A 290 10.46 -58.24 -3.80
C ASP A 290 10.68 -56.77 -4.26
N HIS A 291 11.94 -56.29 -4.26
CA HIS A 291 12.29 -54.89 -4.54
C HIS A 291 11.64 -53.85 -3.61
N GLY A 292 11.05 -54.31 -2.50
CA GLY A 292 10.56 -53.46 -1.41
C GLY A 292 11.66 -53.07 -0.43
N TYR A 293 11.33 -52.21 0.52
CA TYR A 293 12.21 -51.82 1.62
C TYR A 293 11.58 -52.22 2.95
N LEU A 294 12.29 -53.02 3.74
CA LEU A 294 11.92 -53.34 5.11
C LEU A 294 12.52 -52.29 6.06
N VAL A 295 11.67 -51.63 6.83
CA VAL A 295 12.07 -50.59 7.78
C VAL A 295 12.44 -51.22 9.13
N SER A 296 13.62 -50.89 9.62
CA SER A 296 14.03 -51.08 11.01
C SER A 296 14.08 -49.72 11.70
N ASP A 297 13.25 -49.56 12.72
CA ASP A 297 13.11 -48.31 13.48
C ASP A 297 13.43 -48.56 14.96
N PRO A 298 14.71 -48.49 15.37
CA PRO A 298 15.12 -48.68 16.75
C PRO A 298 14.58 -47.52 17.61
N GLY A 299 13.48 -47.76 18.31
CA GLY A 299 12.80 -46.80 19.18
C GLY A 299 11.62 -47.42 19.92
N ASP A 300 10.93 -46.61 20.73
CA ASP A 300 9.78 -47.03 21.53
C ASP A 300 8.62 -47.56 20.65
N PRO A 301 8.07 -48.77 20.90
CA PRO A 301 7.08 -49.46 20.06
C PRO A 301 5.66 -48.83 20.04
N GLY A 302 5.55 -47.51 20.08
CA GLY A 302 4.27 -46.80 19.96
C GLY A 302 3.72 -46.80 18.53
N ASP A 303 2.47 -46.32 18.37
CA ASP A 303 1.76 -46.15 17.09
C ASP A 303 2.54 -45.26 16.08
N TRP A 304 3.51 -44.48 16.53
CA TRP A 304 4.42 -43.71 15.66
C TRP A 304 5.55 -44.53 15.03
N SER A 305 5.86 -45.72 15.55
CA SER A 305 6.95 -46.56 15.06
C SER A 305 6.70 -47.00 13.61
N LEU A 306 7.78 -47.12 12.86
CA LEU A 306 7.80 -47.70 11.52
C LEU A 306 8.50 -49.07 11.49
N ASP A 307 8.82 -49.64 12.64
CA ASP A 307 9.51 -50.92 12.70
C ASP A 307 8.67 -52.03 12.04
N GLY A 308 9.30 -52.82 11.18
CA GLY A 308 8.65 -53.90 10.43
C GLY A 308 7.78 -53.45 9.25
N TRP A 309 7.71 -52.15 8.94
CA TRP A 309 6.95 -51.68 7.77
C TRP A 309 7.65 -52.11 6.47
N ARG A 310 6.86 -52.63 5.52
CA ARG A 310 7.29 -52.87 4.15
C ARG A 310 6.86 -51.70 3.28
N LEU A 311 7.82 -51.03 2.67
CA LEU A 311 7.58 -49.90 1.78
C LEU A 311 7.91 -50.30 0.35
N GLN A 312 7.05 -49.92 -0.58
CA GLN A 312 7.24 -50.16 -2.00
C GLN A 312 7.65 -48.86 -2.69
N ALA A 313 8.52 -48.96 -3.69
CA ALA A 313 8.84 -47.82 -4.53
C ALA A 313 7.59 -47.42 -5.33
N SER A 314 7.07 -46.23 -5.05
CA SER A 314 6.10 -45.56 -5.92
C SER A 314 6.89 -44.79 -6.98
N GLU A 315 6.50 -44.89 -8.26
CA GLU A 315 7.18 -44.21 -9.37
C GLU A 315 7.56 -42.76 -9.03
N ALA A 316 8.85 -42.54 -8.82
CA ALA A 316 9.46 -41.22 -8.93
C ALA A 316 9.94 -41.10 -10.38
N ARG A 317 9.45 -40.06 -11.07
CA ARG A 317 9.67 -39.79 -12.50
C ARG A 317 11.00 -40.31 -13.05
N SER A 318 10.90 -41.13 -14.11
CA SER A 318 11.83 -41.08 -15.22
C SER A 318 11.89 -39.63 -15.74
N LEU A 319 13.11 -39.15 -15.98
CA LEU A 319 13.44 -37.82 -16.52
C LEU A 319 12.54 -37.43 -17.70
#